data_AF-A0A7X7FWQ4-F1
#
_entry.id   AF-A0A7X7FWQ4-F1
#
_cell.length_a   1.000
_cell.length_b   1.000
_cell.length_c   1.000
_cell.angle_alpha   90.00
_cell.angle_beta   90.00
_cell.angle_gamma   90.00
#
_symmetry.space_group_name_H-M   'P 1'
#
loop_
_entity.id
_entity.type
_entity.pdbx_description
1 polymer ?
#
loop_
_entity_poly.entity_id
_entity_poly.type
_entity_poly.pdbx_seq_one_letter_code
_entity_poly.pdbx_strand_id
1 'polypeptide(L)'
;LNKALATDSISILNLQQLSVPTSSLKDINTWCFGITEAYRSGVETAYFDTLCATFTIQSAGVNEITENETIIYPNPAKDILTVDNVNNADIYIYNTIGQMVKKVTNVVGNSEINVSDLNNGMYIVRIQKGESVQTKKIQIIK
;
A
#
# COMPACT_ATOMS: atom_id res chain seq x y z
N LEU A 1 -27.57 37.93 -17.82
CA LEU A 1 -29.05 38.02 -17.89
C LEU A 1 -29.60 37.03 -16.87
N ASN A 2 -29.72 37.45 -15.61
CA ASN A 2 -30.15 36.60 -14.50
C ASN A 2 -31.64 36.30 -14.66
N LYS A 3 -31.97 35.11 -15.18
CA LYS A 3 -33.36 34.66 -15.28
C LYS A 3 -33.70 33.92 -13.99
N ALA A 4 -34.75 34.38 -13.33
CA ALA A 4 -35.22 33.84 -12.08
C ALA A 4 -35.91 32.48 -12.32
N LEU A 5 -35.62 31.49 -11.46
CA LEU A 5 -36.12 30.12 -11.59
C LEU A 5 -37.54 30.01 -10.99
N ALA A 6 -38.44 29.34 -11.72
CA ALA A 6 -39.86 29.16 -11.36
C ALA A 6 -40.05 28.17 -10.19
N THR A 7 -41.08 28.41 -9.38
CA THR A 7 -41.29 27.90 -8.02
C THR A 7 -41.45 26.39 -7.86
N ASP A 8 -41.74 25.65 -8.94
CA ASP A 8 -41.91 24.18 -8.94
C ASP A 8 -40.84 23.44 -9.76
N SER A 9 -39.77 24.13 -10.15
CA SER A 9 -38.73 23.55 -11.01
C SER A 9 -37.57 22.99 -10.19
N ILE A 10 -37.45 21.66 -10.13
CA ILE A 10 -36.21 21.01 -9.70
C ILE A 10 -35.09 21.50 -10.62
N SER A 11 -34.17 22.30 -10.07
CA SER A 11 -33.02 22.78 -10.81
C SER A 11 -31.84 21.86 -10.49
N ILE A 12 -31.34 21.17 -11.51
CA ILE A 12 -30.22 20.23 -11.36
C ILE A 12 -28.92 21.01 -11.54
N LEU A 13 -28.10 21.07 -10.49
CA LEU A 13 -26.74 21.58 -10.60
C LEU A 13 -25.84 20.47 -11.16
N ASN A 14 -25.47 20.57 -12.43
CA ASN A 14 -24.56 19.63 -13.07
C ASN A 14 -23.11 20.13 -12.96
N LEU A 15 -22.36 19.57 -12.02
CA LEU A 15 -20.92 19.81 -11.90
C LEU A 15 -20.19 18.92 -12.91
N GLN A 16 -19.90 19.45 -14.11
CA GLN A 16 -19.33 18.62 -15.18
C GLN A 16 -17.89 18.17 -14.89
N GLN A 17 -17.12 18.92 -14.10
CA GLN A 17 -15.75 18.55 -13.71
C GLN A 17 -15.38 19.14 -12.34
N LEU A 18 -15.26 18.26 -11.33
CA LEU A 18 -14.67 18.58 -10.03
C LEU A 18 -13.34 17.82 -9.92
N SER A 19 -12.22 18.54 -9.93
CA SER A 19 -10.88 17.97 -9.78
C SER A 19 -10.37 18.13 -8.35
N VAL A 20 -9.92 17.04 -7.74
CA VAL A 20 -9.44 16.98 -6.36
C VAL A 20 -7.99 16.47 -6.33
N PRO A 21 -7.04 17.17 -5.69
CA PRO A 21 -5.69 16.67 -5.51
C PRO A 21 -5.68 15.40 -4.65
N THR A 22 -5.09 14.33 -5.14
CA THR A 22 -4.97 13.05 -4.39
C THR A 22 -4.12 13.19 -3.13
N SER A 23 -3.19 14.15 -3.09
CA SER A 23 -2.37 14.49 -1.91
C SER A 23 -3.17 15.02 -0.72
N SER A 24 -4.41 15.46 -0.94
CA SER A 24 -5.30 15.97 0.10
C SER A 24 -6.26 14.90 0.63
N LEU A 25 -6.10 13.65 0.21
CA LEU A 25 -6.99 12.55 0.53
C LEU A 25 -6.35 11.58 1.56
N LYS A 26 -6.86 11.54 2.80
CA LYS A 26 -6.60 10.49 3.80
C LYS A 26 -7.66 9.37 3.73
N ASP A 27 -7.50 8.27 4.46
CA ASP A 27 -8.29 7.03 4.29
C ASP A 27 -9.83 7.21 4.30
N ILE A 28 -10.33 8.28 4.91
CA ILE A 28 -11.72 8.73 4.77
C ILE A 28 -11.69 10.26 4.68
N ASN A 29 -12.12 10.84 3.56
CA ASN A 29 -12.34 12.28 3.46
C ASN A 29 -13.81 12.56 3.19
N THR A 30 -14.44 13.22 4.15
CA THR A 30 -15.74 13.86 3.96
C THR A 30 -15.48 15.30 3.56
N TRP A 31 -15.92 15.66 2.36
CA TRP A 31 -15.75 16.99 1.79
C TRP A 31 -17.09 17.68 1.80
N CYS A 32 -17.15 18.84 2.45
CA CYS A 32 -18.35 19.63 2.56
C CYS A 32 -18.21 20.92 1.77
N PHE A 33 -19.21 21.21 0.95
CA PHE A 33 -19.31 22.43 0.17
C PHE A 33 -20.48 23.26 0.70
N GLY A 34 -20.19 24.47 1.15
CA GLY A 34 -21.21 25.42 1.60
C GLY A 34 -21.83 26.13 0.39
N ILE A 35 -23.16 26.20 0.38
CA ILE A 35 -23.89 27.07 -0.54
C ILE A 35 -24.01 28.42 0.18
N THR A 36 -23.33 29.44 -0.33
CA THR A 36 -23.32 30.78 0.29
C THR A 36 -24.46 31.66 -0.19
N GLU A 37 -24.94 31.47 -1.42
CA GLU A 37 -26.07 32.23 -1.98
C GLU A 37 -26.87 31.36 -2.95
N ALA A 38 -28.17 31.26 -2.72
CA ALA A 38 -29.12 30.65 -3.65
C ALA A 38 -30.27 31.64 -3.89
N TYR A 39 -30.46 32.05 -5.15
CA TYR A 39 -31.51 33.00 -5.51
C TYR A 39 -32.78 32.26 -5.93
N ARG A 40 -33.87 32.46 -5.18
CA ARG A 40 -35.23 32.13 -5.64
C ARG A 40 -35.88 33.37 -6.23
N SER A 41 -36.59 33.20 -7.35
CA SER A 41 -37.38 34.29 -7.93
C SER A 41 -38.38 34.83 -6.90
N GLY A 42 -38.29 36.12 -6.57
CA GLY A 42 -39.26 36.80 -5.71
C GLY A 42 -39.04 36.65 -4.20
N VAL A 43 -37.91 36.11 -3.74
CA VAL A 43 -37.56 35.99 -2.31
C VAL A 43 -36.10 36.37 -2.07
N GLU A 44 -35.84 37.43 -1.30
CA GLU A 44 -34.50 37.83 -0.84
C GLU A 44 -34.14 37.13 0.48
N THR A 45 -33.91 35.83 0.45
CA THR A 45 -33.41 35.12 1.63
C THR A 45 -32.21 34.27 1.24
N ALA A 46 -31.05 34.56 1.84
CA ALA A 46 -29.87 33.71 1.76
C ALA A 46 -30.15 32.41 2.54
N TYR A 47 -29.98 31.27 1.88
CA TYR A 47 -30.07 29.96 2.50
C TYR A 47 -28.66 29.37 2.61
N PHE A 48 -28.25 29.05 3.84
CA PHE A 48 -26.95 28.46 4.13
C PHE A 48 -27.16 26.96 4.33
N ASP A 49 -26.79 26.16 3.33
CA ASP A 49 -26.79 24.71 3.44
C ASP A 49 -25.42 24.14 3.12
N THR A 50 -25.12 22.98 3.69
CA THR A 50 -23.83 22.31 3.53
C THR A 50 -24.06 20.95 2.90
N LEU A 51 -23.55 20.77 1.68
CA LEU A 51 -23.55 19.47 1.00
C LEU A 51 -22.24 18.74 1.28
N CYS A 52 -22.30 17.58 1.92
CA CYS A 52 -21.12 16.75 2.17
C CYS A 52 -21.11 15.51 1.27
N ALA A 53 -19.96 15.22 0.67
CA ALA A 53 -19.69 14.01 -0.09
C ALA A 53 -18.54 13.24 0.58
N THR A 54 -18.75 11.96 0.87
CA THR A 54 -17.71 11.08 1.42
C THR A 54 -17.15 10.21 0.31
N PHE A 55 -15.82 10.20 0.19
CA PHE A 55 -15.12 9.35 -0.75
C PHE A 55 -14.31 8.31 0.01
N THR A 56 -14.50 7.05 -0.34
CA THR A 56 -13.65 5.95 0.14
C THR A 56 -12.70 5.59 -0.98
N ILE A 57 -11.40 5.70 -0.70
CA ILE A 57 -10.38 5.25 -1.64
C ILE A 57 -9.96 3.86 -1.18
N GLN A 58 -10.13 2.85 -2.04
CA GLN A 58 -9.40 1.59 -1.88
C GLN A 58 -7.99 1.83 -2.39
N SER A 59 -7.07 2.21 -1.51
CA SER A 59 -5.65 2.19 -1.87
C SER A 59 -5.24 0.73 -1.99
N ALA A 60 -4.82 0.30 -3.18
CA ALA A 60 -4.05 -0.93 -3.33
C ALA A 60 -2.61 -0.64 -2.86
N GLY A 61 -2.47 -0.23 -1.60
CA GLY A 61 -1.17 -0.06 -0.95
C GLY A 61 -0.62 -1.44 -0.61
N VAL A 62 0.64 -1.70 -0.99
CA VAL A 62 1.40 -2.80 -0.40
C VAL A 62 1.40 -2.55 1.10
N ASN A 63 0.89 -3.49 1.90
CA ASN A 63 1.01 -3.43 3.35
C ASN A 63 2.48 -3.17 3.70
N GLU A 64 2.81 -2.00 4.21
CA GLU A 64 4.07 -1.79 4.91
C GLU A 64 4.02 -2.67 6.15
N ILE A 65 4.73 -3.79 6.08
CA ILE A 65 4.80 -4.78 7.16
C ILE A 65 5.46 -4.09 8.35
N THR A 66 4.64 -3.77 9.34
CA THR A 66 5.02 -3.07 10.55
C THR A 66 5.75 -4.03 11.52
N GLU A 67 6.87 -3.56 12.06
CA GLU A 67 7.60 -3.97 13.28
C GLU A 67 8.24 -5.37 13.43
N ASN A 68 8.15 -6.30 12.47
CA ASN A 68 8.94 -7.55 12.51
C ASN A 68 9.54 -7.93 11.15
N GLU A 69 10.16 -6.94 10.51
CA GLU A 69 10.76 -7.16 9.19
C GLU A 69 11.96 -8.10 9.31
N THR A 70 11.95 -9.17 8.50
CA THR A 70 13.10 -10.07 8.37
C THR A 70 14.22 -9.33 7.63
N ILE A 71 15.39 -9.22 8.23
CA ILE A 71 16.54 -8.55 7.63
C ILE A 71 17.45 -9.61 7.01
N ILE A 72 17.92 -9.36 5.78
CA ILE A 72 18.80 -10.30 5.07
C ILE A 72 20.01 -9.52 4.59
N TYR A 73 21.21 -9.97 4.97
CA TYR A 73 22.46 -9.31 4.62
C TYR A 73 23.64 -10.30 4.62
N PRO A 74 24.77 -9.97 3.97
CA PRO A 74 24.88 -8.92 2.96
C PRO A 74 24.10 -9.30 1.69
N ASN A 75 23.61 -8.30 0.96
CA ASN A 75 23.12 -8.47 -0.40
C ASN A 75 23.78 -7.38 -1.26
N PRO A 76 24.69 -7.72 -2.20
CA PRO A 76 25.07 -9.07 -2.62
C PRO A 76 25.84 -9.90 -1.57
N ALA A 77 25.58 -11.20 -1.50
CA ALA A 77 26.26 -12.16 -0.64
C ALA A 77 27.41 -12.87 -1.37
N LYS A 78 28.46 -13.25 -0.64
CA LYS A 78 29.57 -14.06 -1.17
C LYS A 78 29.53 -15.50 -0.68
N ASP A 79 29.88 -15.70 0.59
CA ASP A 79 30.03 -17.03 1.18
C ASP A 79 28.99 -17.31 2.25
N ILE A 80 28.60 -16.29 3.01
CA ILE A 80 27.64 -16.39 4.11
C ILE A 80 26.53 -15.37 3.88
N LEU A 81 25.30 -15.84 4.03
CA LEU A 81 24.09 -15.04 4.08
C LEU A 81 23.52 -15.10 5.48
N THR A 82 23.38 -13.96 6.14
CA THR A 82 22.74 -13.83 7.43
C THR A 82 21.27 -13.43 7.25
N VAL A 83 20.40 -14.16 7.93
CA VAL A 83 18.98 -13.87 8.02
C VAL A 83 18.66 -13.60 9.49
N ASP A 84 18.22 -12.37 9.77
CA ASP A 84 17.97 -11.85 11.11
C ASP A 84 16.47 -11.75 11.41
N ASN A 85 16.14 -11.73 12.70
CA ASN A 85 14.78 -11.71 13.21
C ASN A 85 13.96 -12.92 12.69
N VAL A 86 14.50 -14.14 12.77
CA VAL A 86 13.89 -15.38 12.19
C VAL A 86 13.63 -16.47 13.22
N ASN A 87 13.26 -16.07 14.44
CA ASN A 87 12.79 -16.99 15.46
C ASN A 87 11.62 -17.86 14.97
N ASN A 88 11.72 -19.17 15.19
CA ASN A 88 10.75 -20.20 14.80
C ASN A 88 10.39 -20.13 13.31
N ALA A 89 11.38 -19.87 12.46
CA ALA A 89 11.20 -19.80 11.02
C ALA A 89 11.86 -20.96 10.28
N ASP A 90 11.28 -21.31 9.14
CA ASP A 90 11.93 -22.10 8.10
C ASP A 90 12.36 -21.18 6.96
N ILE A 91 13.61 -21.35 6.51
CA ILE A 91 14.22 -20.59 5.43
C ILE A 91 14.49 -21.51 4.25
N TYR A 92 14.04 -21.09 3.07
CA TYR A 92 14.20 -21.81 1.81
C TYR A 92 14.85 -20.88 0.79
N ILE A 93 15.91 -21.34 0.12
CA ILE A 93 16.54 -20.58 -0.96
C ILE A 93 16.25 -21.30 -2.28
N TYR A 94 15.75 -20.54 -3.25
CA TYR A 94 15.43 -21.01 -4.59
C TYR A 94 16.27 -20.30 -5.65
N ASN A 95 16.62 -21.02 -6.71
CA ASN A 95 17.20 -20.40 -7.92
C ASN A 95 16.10 -19.75 -8.80
N THR A 96 16.50 -19.11 -9.89
CA THR A 96 15.59 -18.38 -10.80
C THR A 96 14.56 -19.27 -11.51
N ILE A 97 14.83 -20.58 -11.62
CA ILE A 97 13.90 -21.56 -12.19
C ILE A 97 13.00 -22.22 -11.12
N GLY A 98 13.06 -21.77 -9.87
CA GLY A 98 12.21 -22.23 -8.77
C GLY A 98 12.67 -23.52 -8.08
N GLN A 99 13.87 -24.02 -8.38
CA GLN A 99 14.42 -25.17 -7.66
C GLN A 99 14.96 -24.74 -6.30
N MET A 100 14.62 -25.50 -5.26
CA MET A 100 15.12 -25.30 -3.91
C MET A 100 16.58 -25.78 -3.82
N VAL A 101 17.49 -24.89 -3.48
CA VAL A 101 18.93 -25.16 -3.39
C VAL A 101 19.43 -25.22 -1.95
N LYS A 102 18.74 -24.59 -1.00
CA LYS A 102 19.04 -24.66 0.45
C LYS A 102 17.75 -24.68 1.26
N LYS A 103 17.80 -25.33 2.42
CA LYS A 103 16.73 -25.36 3.41
C LYS A 103 17.34 -25.34 4.82
N VAL A 104 16.81 -24.48 5.68
CA VAL A 104 17.12 -24.40 7.11
C VAL A 104 15.78 -24.35 7.86
N THR A 105 15.61 -25.14 8.91
CA THR A 105 14.33 -25.25 9.64
C THR A 105 14.50 -24.99 11.11
N ASN A 106 13.41 -24.58 11.77
CA ASN A 106 13.36 -24.36 13.22
C ASN A 106 14.48 -23.41 13.70
N VAL A 107 14.68 -22.30 13.01
CA VAL A 107 15.70 -21.31 13.34
C VAL A 107 15.40 -20.66 14.69
N VAL A 108 16.42 -20.49 15.52
CA VAL A 108 16.37 -19.75 16.78
C VAL A 108 17.34 -18.58 16.69
N GLY A 109 16.81 -17.36 16.85
CA GLY A 109 17.53 -16.10 16.74
C GLY A 109 17.77 -15.70 15.28
N ASN A 110 19.05 -15.62 14.92
CA ASN A 110 19.54 -15.40 13.58
C ASN A 110 20.02 -16.71 12.94
N SER A 111 20.09 -16.74 11.62
CA SER A 111 20.64 -17.87 10.87
C SER A 111 21.71 -17.40 9.91
N GLU A 112 22.89 -18.00 10.03
CA GLU A 112 23.95 -17.89 9.03
C GLU A 112 23.85 -19.09 8.09
N ILE A 113 23.70 -18.81 6.80
CA ILE A 113 23.55 -19.81 5.75
C ILE A 113 24.77 -19.76 4.86
N ASN A 114 25.49 -20.88 4.77
CA ASN A 114 26.58 -21.02 3.83
C ASN A 114 26.02 -21.13 2.40
N VAL A 115 26.42 -20.17 1.57
CA VAL A 115 26.06 -20.02 0.15
C VAL A 115 27.27 -20.08 -0.78
N SER A 116 28.47 -20.43 -0.28
CA SER A 116 29.71 -20.44 -1.07
C SER A 116 29.71 -21.52 -2.16
N ASP A 117 28.88 -22.55 -2.02
CA ASP A 117 28.64 -23.59 -3.02
C ASP A 117 27.66 -23.16 -4.12
N LEU A 118 26.92 -22.07 -3.94
CA LEU A 118 26.00 -21.53 -4.94
C LEU A 118 26.74 -20.73 -6.02
N ASN A 119 26.23 -20.75 -7.26
CA ASN A 119 26.83 -20.00 -8.36
C ASN A 119 26.43 -18.52 -8.32
N ASN A 120 27.18 -17.68 -9.03
CA ASN A 120 26.83 -16.27 -9.18
C ASN A 120 25.46 -16.13 -9.83
N GLY A 121 24.58 -15.33 -9.25
CA GLY A 121 23.23 -15.15 -9.80
C GLY A 121 22.20 -14.62 -8.81
N MET A 122 20.96 -14.59 -9.26
CA MET A 122 19.81 -14.17 -8.47
C MET A 122 19.15 -15.36 -7.79
N TYR A 123 18.76 -15.16 -6.54
CA TYR A 123 18.08 -16.16 -5.73
C TYR A 123 16.89 -15.55 -5.00
N ILE A 124 15.92 -16.41 -4.68
CA ILE A 124 14.74 -16.05 -3.89
C ILE A 124 14.85 -16.74 -2.54
N VAL A 125 14.85 -15.94 -1.47
CA VAL A 125 14.79 -16.42 -0.10
C VAL A 125 13.34 -16.34 0.36
N ARG A 126 12.76 -17.47 0.74
CA ARG A 126 11.44 -17.57 1.37
C ARG A 126 11.62 -17.90 2.84
N ILE A 127 11.02 -17.08 3.70
CA ILE A 127 10.99 -17.25 5.14
C ILE A 127 9.57 -17.56 5.54
N GLN A 128 9.35 -18.67 6.22
CA GLN A 128 8.05 -19.10 6.71
C GLN A 128 8.05 -19.15 8.24
N LYS A 129 7.16 -18.39 8.87
CA LYS A 129 6.96 -18.32 10.33
C LYS A 129 5.50 -18.64 10.62
N GLY A 130 5.20 -19.90 10.96
CA GLY A 130 3.82 -20.38 11.05
C GLY A 130 3.09 -20.18 9.71
N GLU A 131 2.02 -19.37 9.73
CA GLU A 131 1.24 -19.02 8.53
C GLU A 131 1.81 -17.83 7.75
N SER A 132 2.73 -17.06 8.34
CA SER A 132 3.34 -15.91 7.67
C SER A 132 4.44 -16.35 6.71
N VAL A 133 4.38 -15.87 5.46
CA VAL A 133 5.41 -16.11 4.45
C VAL A 133 5.94 -14.78 3.95
N GLN A 134 7.26 -14.59 4.06
CA GLN A 134 7.98 -13.45 3.49
C GLN A 134 8.92 -13.93 2.40
N THR A 135 9.09 -13.13 1.35
CA THR A 135 10.04 -13.43 0.27
C THR A 135 10.94 -12.24 -0.01
N LYS A 136 12.24 -12.48 -0.17
CA LYS A 136 13.23 -11.47 -0.54
C LYS A 136 14.12 -11.99 -1.66
N LYS A 137 14.46 -11.12 -2.60
CA LYS A 137 15.40 -11.42 -3.67
C LYS A 137 16.80 -11.02 -3.22
N ILE A 138 17.78 -11.89 -3.48
CA ILE A 138 19.19 -11.64 -3.18
C ILE A 138 20.05 -11.94 -4.40
N GLN A 139 21.22 -11.32 -4.43
CA GLN A 139 22.27 -11.59 -5.41
C GLN A 139 23.43 -12.29 -4.72
N ILE A 140 23.95 -13.36 -5.32
CA ILE A 140 25.18 -14.03 -4.90
C ILE A 140 26.28 -13.69 -5.91
N ILE A 141 27.44 -13.26 -5.42
CA ILE A 141 28.62 -12.91 -6.21
C ILE A 141 29.88 -13.54 -5.59
N LYS A 142 30.74 -14.12 -6.42
CA LYS A 142 32.07 -14.65 -6.07
C LYS A 142 33.14 -13.69 -6.56
#